data_AF-A0ABD2TET6-F1
#
_entry.id   AF-A0ABD2TET6-F1
#
_cell.length_a   1.000
_cell.length_b   1.000
_cell.length_c   1.000
_cell.angle_alpha   90.00
_cell.angle_beta   90.00
_cell.angle_gamma   90.00
#
_symmetry.space_group_name_H-M   'P 1'
#
loop_
_entity.id
_entity.type
_entity.pdbx_description
1 polymer ?
#
loop_
_entity_poly.entity_id
_entity_poly.type
_entity_poly.pdbx_seq_one_letter_code
_entity_poly.pdbx_strand_id
1 'polypeptide(L)'
;NYQKMKTFKCNFYILFLLILPLIFGSCCLARVQVHIINRLPDGMPMTLHCQSHDNDLGQLRLTGGDEASWTFSVNFWGTTMFYCDAQWDNSSMTYRFITYDASRDTRRCQTECWWMISEEETLYGYNQESEYWELFPFTSA
;
A
#
# COMPACT_ATOMS: atom_id res chain seq x y z
N ASN A 1 26.28 -15.93 64.62
CA ASN A 1 26.55 -16.63 63.34
C ASN A 1 25.67 -16.03 62.25
N TYR A 2 26.21 -15.07 61.52
CA TYR A 2 25.52 -14.35 60.45
C TYR A 2 25.48 -15.23 59.19
N GLN A 3 24.30 -15.64 58.73
CA GLN A 3 24.18 -16.35 57.46
C GLN A 3 24.41 -15.38 56.30
N LYS A 4 25.41 -15.66 55.45
CA LYS A 4 25.63 -14.95 54.18
C LYS A 4 24.41 -15.14 53.28
N MET A 5 23.64 -14.08 53.12
CA MET A 5 22.57 -14.00 52.13
C MET A 5 23.20 -14.14 50.73
N LYS A 6 22.95 -15.26 50.04
CA LYS A 6 23.42 -15.46 48.67
C LYS A 6 22.63 -14.52 47.75
N THR A 7 23.29 -13.50 47.22
CA THR A 7 22.72 -12.65 46.17
C THR A 7 22.54 -13.48 44.90
N PHE A 8 21.29 -13.84 44.60
CA PHE A 8 20.92 -14.36 43.29
C PHE A 8 21.00 -13.20 42.30
N LYS A 9 22.05 -13.16 41.47
CA LYS A 9 22.11 -12.20 40.35
C LYS A 9 21.06 -12.64 39.33
N CYS A 10 19.88 -12.02 39.38
CA CYS A 10 18.88 -12.17 38.34
C CYS A 10 19.52 -11.63 37.05
N ASN A 11 19.78 -12.51 36.08
CA ASN A 11 20.48 -12.16 34.85
C ASN A 11 19.52 -11.36 33.97
N PHE A 12 19.47 -10.05 34.21
CA PHE A 12 18.60 -9.09 33.50
C PHE A 12 18.73 -9.21 31.97
N TYR A 13 19.89 -9.67 31.49
CA TYR A 13 20.18 -9.95 30.09
C TYR A 13 19.33 -11.10 29.52
N ILE A 14 19.09 -12.16 30.30
CA ILE A 14 18.23 -13.29 29.89
C ILE A 14 16.77 -12.83 29.81
N LEU A 15 16.32 -11.99 30.74
CA LEU A 15 15.00 -11.36 30.66
C LEU A 15 14.87 -10.49 29.41
N PHE A 16 15.89 -9.69 29.07
CA PHE A 16 15.88 -8.82 27.88
C PHE A 16 15.84 -9.62 26.56
N LEU A 17 16.56 -10.75 26.49
CA LEU A 17 16.54 -11.64 25.32
C LEU A 17 15.21 -12.36 25.12
N LEU A 18 14.48 -12.66 26.19
CA LEU A 18 13.18 -13.34 26.12
C LEU A 18 12.02 -12.39 25.79
N ILE A 19 12.11 -11.11 26.20
CA ILE A 19 11.09 -10.09 25.88
C ILE A 19 11.29 -9.45 24.50
N LEU A 20 12.52 -9.41 23.96
CA LEU A 20 12.80 -8.85 22.62
C LEU A 20 11.89 -9.45 21.53
N PRO A 21 11.77 -10.78 21.35
CA PRO A 21 10.91 -11.36 20.32
C PRO A 21 9.41 -11.16 20.59
N LEU A 22 8.98 -10.89 21.83
CA LEU A 22 7.59 -10.56 22.16
C LEU A 22 7.25 -9.10 21.84
N ILE A 23 8.22 -8.19 21.91
CA ILE A 23 8.08 -6.78 21.53
C ILE A 23 8.14 -6.62 20.01
N PHE A 24 9.00 -7.39 19.32
CA PHE A 24 9.15 -7.35 17.86
C PHE A 24 8.21 -8.31 17.11
N GLY A 25 7.69 -9.36 17.77
CA GLY A 25 6.86 -10.40 17.15
C GLY A 25 5.41 -10.01 16.87
N SER A 26 4.94 -8.89 17.44
CA SER A 26 3.61 -8.33 17.16
C SER A 26 3.64 -7.21 16.11
N CYS A 27 4.71 -7.09 15.31
CA CYS A 27 4.68 -6.24 14.12
C CYS A 27 3.96 -7.02 13.00
N CYS A 28 2.63 -7.04 13.05
CA CYS A 28 1.84 -7.41 11.88
C CYS A 28 2.18 -6.38 10.79
N LEU A 29 3.04 -6.74 9.84
CA LEU A 29 3.20 -5.95 8.62
C LEU A 29 1.80 -5.82 8.02
N ALA A 30 1.27 -4.59 7.97
CA ALA A 30 -0.08 -4.35 7.50
C ALA A 30 -0.21 -4.91 6.08
N ARG A 31 -1.16 -5.82 5.87
CA ARG A 31 -1.45 -6.38 4.56
C ARG A 31 -2.44 -5.45 3.88
N VAL A 32 -2.03 -4.91 2.73
CA VAL A 32 -2.83 -3.99 1.93
C VAL A 32 -3.11 -4.63 0.58
N GLN A 33 -4.36 -4.54 0.14
CA GLN A 33 -4.78 -4.86 -1.21
C GLN A 33 -5.12 -3.57 -1.95
N VAL A 34 -4.56 -3.40 -3.14
CA VAL A 34 -4.85 -2.29 -4.03
C VAL A 34 -5.80 -2.77 -5.11
N HIS A 35 -6.77 -1.92 -5.44
CA HIS A 35 -7.74 -2.13 -6.51
C HIS A 35 -7.75 -0.90 -7.42
N ILE A 36 -7.74 -1.12 -8.73
CA ILE A 36 -7.86 -0.07 -9.73
C ILE A 36 -8.96 -0.46 -10.72
N ILE A 37 -10.02 0.32 -10.76
CA ILE A 37 -11.17 0.08 -11.64
C ILE A 37 -11.08 1.01 -12.85
N ASN A 38 -11.24 0.43 -14.04
CA ASN A 38 -11.39 1.20 -15.27
C ASN A 38 -12.86 1.59 -15.50
N ARG A 39 -13.19 2.88 -15.38
CA ARG A 39 -14.52 3.44 -15.73
C ARG A 39 -14.43 4.45 -16.87
N LEU A 40 -13.41 4.36 -17.72
CA LEU A 40 -13.29 5.20 -18.90
C LEU A 40 -14.52 5.04 -19.83
N PRO A 41 -14.87 6.09 -20.59
CA PRO A 41 -16.08 6.12 -21.40
C PRO A 41 -16.04 5.05 -22.49
N ASP A 42 -17.22 4.57 -22.89
CA ASP A 42 -17.42 3.57 -23.95
C ASP A 42 -16.64 2.25 -23.76
N GLY A 43 -16.26 1.96 -22.52
CA GLY A 43 -15.48 0.78 -22.17
C GLY A 43 -14.05 0.79 -22.72
N MET A 44 -13.50 1.99 -22.94
CA MET A 44 -12.16 2.21 -23.47
C MET A 44 -11.09 1.42 -22.70
N PRO A 45 -10.23 0.66 -23.40
CA PRO A 45 -9.16 -0.06 -22.76
C PRO A 45 -8.10 0.86 -22.16
N MET A 46 -7.62 0.47 -20.97
CA MET A 46 -6.51 1.09 -20.27
C MET A 46 -5.41 0.06 -20.04
N THR A 47 -4.18 0.44 -20.35
CA THR A 47 -2.98 -0.31 -19.99
C THR A 47 -2.35 0.34 -18.77
N LEU A 48 -2.06 -0.48 -17.75
CA LEU A 48 -1.37 -0.10 -16.53
C LEU A 48 0.00 -0.78 -16.49
N HIS A 49 1.03 -0.05 -16.11
CA HIS A 49 2.29 -0.62 -15.65
C HIS A 49 2.52 -0.19 -14.20
N CYS A 50 2.52 -1.15 -13.27
CA CYS A 50 2.54 -0.86 -11.85
C CYS A 50 3.79 -1.44 -11.19
N GLN A 51 4.39 -0.68 -10.28
CA GLN A 51 5.58 -1.14 -9.56
C GLN A 51 5.76 -0.40 -8.24
N SER A 52 6.57 -0.99 -7.37
CA SER A 52 7.20 -0.31 -6.24
C SER A 52 8.69 -0.11 -6.53
N HIS A 53 9.45 0.41 -5.57
CA HIS A 53 10.91 0.46 -5.67
C HIS A 53 11.53 -0.94 -5.86
N ASP A 54 10.97 -1.97 -5.20
CA ASP A 54 11.59 -3.28 -5.11
C ASP A 54 10.92 -4.35 -6.00
N ASN A 55 9.70 -4.07 -6.50
CA ASN A 55 8.89 -5.07 -7.20
C ASN A 55 8.10 -4.46 -8.35
N ASP A 56 8.42 -4.91 -9.56
CA ASP A 56 7.63 -4.66 -10.76
C ASP A 56 6.48 -5.68 -10.88
N LEU A 57 5.25 -5.19 -11.02
CA LEU A 57 4.04 -6.01 -11.17
C LEU A 57 3.73 -6.32 -12.64
N GLY A 58 4.46 -5.71 -13.58
CA GLY A 58 4.31 -5.88 -15.01
C GLY A 58 3.23 -4.99 -15.61
N GLN A 59 2.81 -5.34 -16.82
CA GLN A 59 1.76 -4.63 -17.55
C GLN A 59 0.43 -5.39 -17.47
N LEU A 60 -0.65 -4.65 -17.24
CA LEU A 60 -2.02 -5.15 -17.15
C LEU A 60 -2.89 -4.34 -18.12
N ARG A 61 -3.68 -4.99 -18.95
CA ARG A 61 -4.66 -4.34 -19.84
C ARG A 61 -6.06 -4.58 -19.28
N LEU A 62 -6.77 -3.52 -18.96
CA LEU A 62 -8.12 -3.50 -18.40
C LEU A 62 -9.09 -2.96 -19.44
N THR A 63 -10.17 -3.68 -19.73
CA THR A 63 -11.30 -3.16 -20.51
C THR A 63 -12.29 -2.44 -19.61
N GLY A 64 -13.33 -1.83 -20.19
CA GLY A 64 -14.35 -1.11 -19.43
C GLY A 64 -15.00 -1.95 -18.32
N GLY A 65 -14.92 -1.46 -17.08
CA GLY A 65 -15.46 -2.12 -15.90
C GLY A 65 -14.54 -3.15 -15.26
N ASP A 66 -13.41 -3.50 -15.90
CA ASP A 66 -12.42 -4.42 -15.34
C ASP A 66 -11.64 -3.78 -14.18
N GLU A 67 -11.02 -4.65 -13.38
CA GLU A 67 -10.23 -4.28 -12.22
C GLU A 67 -8.85 -4.95 -12.27
N ALA A 68 -7.81 -4.19 -11.95
CA ALA A 68 -6.51 -4.73 -11.53
C ALA A 68 -6.41 -4.72 -10.01
N SER A 69 -5.89 -5.80 -9.42
CA SER A 69 -5.58 -5.82 -8.00
C SER A 69 -4.35 -6.64 -7.66
N TRP A 70 -3.70 -6.27 -6.56
CA TRP A 70 -2.58 -6.99 -5.98
C TRP A 70 -2.50 -6.74 -4.48
N THR A 71 -1.80 -7.61 -3.79
CA THR A 71 -1.62 -7.56 -2.34
C THR A 71 -0.15 -7.47 -1.99
N PHE A 72 0.19 -6.67 -0.98
CA PHE A 72 1.54 -6.59 -0.43
C PHE A 72 1.50 -6.41 1.08
N SER A 73 2.66 -6.50 1.71
CA SER A 73 2.85 -6.18 3.12
C SER A 73 3.64 -4.87 3.23
N VAL A 74 3.15 -3.92 4.02
CA VAL A 74 3.86 -2.66 4.29
C VAL A 74 5.14 -2.99 5.02
N ASN A 75 6.26 -2.42 4.57
CA ASN A 75 7.58 -2.69 5.15
C ASN A 75 7.68 -2.15 6.58
N PHE A 76 8.61 -2.69 7.35
CA PHE A 76 8.80 -2.32 8.76
C PHE A 76 9.11 -0.83 8.96
N TRP A 77 9.74 -0.19 7.95
CA TRP A 77 10.14 1.21 8.02
C TRP A 77 9.01 2.19 7.68
N GLY A 78 7.84 1.69 7.26
CA GLY A 78 6.72 2.54 6.85
C GLY A 78 7.01 3.38 5.62
N THR A 79 7.83 2.85 4.69
CA THR A 79 8.25 3.55 3.46
C THR A 79 7.77 2.88 2.18
N THR A 80 6.90 1.86 2.28
CA THR A 80 6.35 1.19 1.10
C THR A 80 5.59 2.18 0.23
N MET A 81 5.93 2.19 -1.05
CA MET A 81 5.26 3.01 -2.06
C MET A 81 5.07 2.21 -3.34
N PHE A 82 3.89 2.30 -3.93
CA PHE A 82 3.56 1.79 -5.26
C PHE A 82 3.04 2.92 -6.12
N TYR A 83 3.35 2.87 -7.42
CA TYR A 83 2.83 3.77 -8.43
C TYR A 83 2.48 2.98 -9.69
N CYS A 84 1.60 3.54 -10.49
CA CYS A 84 1.25 3.02 -11.79
C CYS A 84 1.33 4.09 -12.86
N ASP A 85 1.73 3.67 -14.05
CA ASP A 85 1.64 4.42 -15.30
C ASP A 85 0.43 3.92 -16.06
N ALA A 86 -0.56 4.78 -16.24
CA ALA A 86 -1.77 4.50 -17.00
C ALA A 86 -1.70 5.13 -18.39
N GLN A 87 -2.10 4.37 -19.40
CA GLN A 87 -2.32 4.87 -20.75
C GLN A 87 -3.58 4.22 -21.30
N TRP A 88 -4.48 5.02 -21.86
CA TRP A 88 -5.67 4.53 -22.54
C TRP A 88 -5.57 4.74 -24.04
N ASP A 89 -6.27 3.90 -24.81
CA ASP A 89 -6.01 3.73 -26.25
C ASP A 89 -6.18 5.01 -27.09
N ASN A 90 -7.01 5.97 -26.66
CA ASN A 90 -7.21 7.24 -27.39
C ASN A 90 -6.20 8.35 -27.01
N SER A 91 -5.33 8.11 -26.02
CA SER A 91 -4.40 9.11 -25.49
C SER A 91 -2.96 8.76 -25.84
N SER A 92 -2.25 9.77 -26.33
CA SER A 92 -0.79 9.71 -26.54
C SER A 92 -0.01 9.97 -25.25
N MET A 93 -0.70 10.26 -24.14
CA MET A 93 -0.09 10.60 -22.86
C MET A 93 -0.15 9.42 -21.89
N THR A 94 0.91 9.29 -21.10
CA THR A 94 0.98 8.39 -19.95
C THR A 94 0.77 9.20 -18.68
N TYR A 95 -0.09 8.69 -17.81
CA TYR A 95 -0.50 9.33 -16.57
C TYR A 95 0.02 8.53 -15.39
N ARG A 96 0.97 9.08 -14.63
CA ARG A 96 1.50 8.41 -13.44
C ARG A 96 0.67 8.77 -12.21
N PHE A 97 0.41 7.81 -11.34
CA PHE A 97 -0.19 8.09 -10.02
C PHE A 97 0.29 7.11 -8.95
N ILE A 98 0.26 7.57 -7.70
CA ILE A 98 0.71 6.81 -6.54
C ILE A 98 -0.46 6.01 -5.99
N THR A 99 -0.45 4.71 -6.21
CA THR A 99 -1.49 3.77 -5.78
C THR A 99 -1.38 3.38 -4.31
N TYR A 100 -0.19 3.49 -3.75
CA TYR A 100 0.02 3.41 -2.31
C TYR A 100 1.22 4.24 -1.88
N ASP A 101 1.08 5.00 -0.81
CA ASP A 101 2.17 5.66 -0.08
C ASP A 101 1.93 5.46 1.41
N ALA A 102 2.81 4.73 2.09
CA ALA A 102 2.68 4.44 3.51
C ALA A 102 2.47 5.70 4.37
N SER A 103 3.05 6.84 4.01
CA SER A 103 2.89 8.10 4.75
C SER A 103 1.48 8.69 4.65
N ARG A 104 0.83 8.49 3.50
CA ARG A 104 -0.53 8.97 3.19
C ARG A 104 -1.60 7.95 3.58
N ASP A 105 -1.36 6.69 3.27
CA ASP A 105 -2.41 5.67 3.14
C ASP A 105 -2.58 4.79 4.37
N THR A 106 -1.62 4.78 5.30
CA THR A 106 -1.73 4.01 6.55
C THR A 106 -2.98 4.38 7.37
N ARG A 107 -3.58 5.57 7.16
CA ARG A 107 -4.89 5.93 7.73
C ARG A 107 -6.02 5.88 6.69
N ARG A 108 -5.78 6.43 5.50
CA ARG A 108 -6.79 6.58 4.43
C ARG A 108 -7.32 5.24 3.92
N CYS A 109 -6.45 4.26 3.70
CA CYS A 109 -6.83 2.93 3.22
C CYS A 109 -5.98 1.83 3.88
N GLN A 110 -6.40 1.38 5.07
CA GLN A 110 -5.62 0.50 5.93
C GLN A 110 -5.45 -0.91 5.38
N THR A 111 -6.48 -1.42 4.70
CA THR A 111 -6.49 -2.78 4.15
C THR A 111 -6.85 -2.79 2.68
N GLU A 112 -7.74 -1.89 2.25
CA GLU A 112 -8.32 -1.87 0.91
C GLU A 112 -8.14 -0.49 0.29
N CYS A 113 -7.18 -0.35 -0.62
CA CYS A 113 -6.91 0.89 -1.33
C CYS A 113 -7.56 0.87 -2.71
N TRP A 114 -8.75 1.46 -2.79
CA TRP A 114 -9.52 1.55 -4.03
C TRP A 114 -9.19 2.81 -4.82
N TRP A 115 -8.98 2.62 -6.12
CA TRP A 115 -8.78 3.65 -7.11
C TRP A 115 -9.75 3.46 -8.27
N MET A 116 -10.15 4.56 -8.88
CA MET A 116 -11.01 4.58 -10.05
C MET A 116 -10.54 5.68 -10.99
N ILE A 117 -10.44 5.37 -12.28
CA ILE A 117 -10.34 6.38 -13.33
C ILE A 117 -11.72 6.48 -13.96
N SER A 118 -12.37 7.63 -13.81
CA SER A 118 -13.77 7.84 -14.15
C SER A 118 -14.02 8.06 -15.65
N GLU A 119 -15.29 8.21 -16.01
CA GLU A 119 -15.72 8.54 -17.37
C GLU A 119 -15.16 9.90 -17.84
N GLU A 120 -14.91 10.81 -16.90
CA GLU A 120 -14.29 12.12 -17.14
C GLU A 120 -12.75 12.08 -17.09
N GLU A 121 -12.14 10.89 -17.27
CA GLU A 121 -10.69 10.67 -17.25
C GLU A 121 -10.03 11.20 -15.97
N THR A 122 -10.77 11.17 -14.85
CA THR A 122 -10.33 11.73 -13.58
C THR A 122 -10.00 10.62 -12.59
N LEU A 123 -8.89 10.76 -11.87
CA LEU A 123 -8.47 9.82 -10.84
C LEU A 123 -9.15 10.11 -9.50
N TYR A 124 -9.81 9.09 -8.97
CA TYR A 124 -10.37 9.08 -7.63
C TYR A 124 -9.73 8.00 -6.76
N GLY A 125 -9.50 8.31 -5.50
CA GLY A 125 -9.10 7.37 -4.45
C GLY A 125 -10.17 7.33 -3.36
N TYR A 126 -10.63 6.14 -2.99
CA TYR A 126 -11.59 5.99 -1.90
C TYR A 126 -10.90 6.17 -0.55
N ASN A 127 -11.44 7.03 0.30
CA ASN A 127 -10.97 7.23 1.66
C ASN A 127 -11.86 6.45 2.62
N GLN A 128 -11.30 5.43 3.28
CA GLN A 128 -12.03 4.58 4.23
C GLN A 128 -12.36 5.30 5.53
N GLU A 129 -11.63 6.37 5.89
CA GLU A 129 -11.89 7.16 7.10
C GLU A 129 -13.06 8.13 6.91
N SER A 130 -13.13 8.79 5.75
CA SER A 130 -14.20 9.73 5.44
C SER A 130 -15.41 9.08 4.74
N GLU A 131 -15.23 7.87 4.21
CA GLU A 131 -16.17 7.11 3.38
C GLU A 131 -16.51 7.78 2.03
N TYR A 132 -15.64 8.66 1.52
CA TYR A 132 -15.83 9.36 0.24
C TYR A 132 -14.78 9.00 -0.81
N TRP A 133 -15.15 9.16 -2.08
CA TRP A 133 -14.20 9.22 -3.18
C TRP A 133 -13.61 10.63 -3.27
N GLU A 134 -12.29 10.71 -3.17
CA GLU A 134 -11.55 11.96 -3.21
C GLU A 134 -10.80 12.09 -4.54
N LEU A 135 -10.68 13.32 -5.03
CA LEU A 135 -9.92 13.64 -6.25
C LEU A 135 -8.42 13.52 -5.99
N PHE A 136 -7.72 12.84 -6.89
CA PHE A 136 -6.26 12.77 -6.86
C PHE A 136 -5.66 13.30 -8.16
N PRO A 137 -4.52 14.01 -8.09
CA PRO A 137 -3.82 14.44 -9.27
C PRO A 137 -3.08 13.26 -9.92
N PHE A 138 -3.11 13.22 -11.25
CA PHE A 138 -2.03 12.55 -11.97
C PHE A 138 -0.74 13.36 -11.83
N THR A 139 0.36 12.65 -11.74
CA THR A 139 1.71 13.20 -11.82
C THR A 139 2.24 13.01 -13.25
N SER A 140 3.07 13.94 -13.72
CA SER A 140 3.78 13.75 -14.97
C SER A 140 4.75 12.56 -14.83
N ALA A 141 4.67 11.62 -15.75
CA ALA A 141 5.58 10.48 -15.84
C ALA A 141 7.02 10.91 -16.20
#